data_AF-A0AA50HXL5-F1
#
_entry.id   AF-A0AA50HXL5-F1
#
_cell.length_a   1.000
_cell.length_b   1.000
_cell.length_c   1.000
_cell.angle_alpha   90.00
_cell.angle_beta   90.00
_cell.angle_gamma   90.00
#
_symmetry.space_group_name_H-M   'P 1'
#
loop_
_entity.id
_entity.type
_entity.pdbx_description
1 polymer ?
#
loop_
_entity_poly.entity_id
_entity_poly.type
_entity_poly.pdbx_seq_one_letter_code
_entity_poly.pdbx_strand_id
1 'polypeptide(L)'
;MLHLLESLQILQIKVPGVGVEPRRLSFKTIEVEQIGHVYEGLLDHQAVRAETTILGLTGTKNKDPEIALEVLEQLAAAGEDQLLTFLKKETGRSVSGLKKSLGAELTLSHYEESRYLVRCGNDPQLWNRIKPFYQLIRLDTYDYPLILPTGTIFVTSGTDRRESGTHYTPKVLTEEIVKYTLEPLVYRGVSEGLPPEQWVLLASGEILNLKICDPTMGSGAFWCRSVAIWGSGCWKVGPGWKTPHPGPLPLEREY
;
A
#
# COMPACT_ATOMS: atom_id res chain seq x y z
N MET A 1 -3.72 -5.53 17.31
CA MET A 1 -2.51 -4.75 17.01
C MET A 1 -1.32 -5.66 16.63
N LEU A 2 -1.01 -6.70 17.41
CA LEU A 2 0.11 -7.62 17.11
C LEU A 2 0.02 -8.27 15.72
N HIS A 3 -1.17 -8.72 15.31
CA HIS A 3 -1.37 -9.36 14.01
C HIS A 3 -1.05 -8.43 12.83
N LEU A 4 -1.33 -7.13 12.95
CA LEU A 4 -1.04 -6.15 11.90
C LEU A 4 0.47 -5.94 11.77
N LEU A 5 1.20 -5.99 12.90
CA LEU A 5 2.66 -5.93 12.93
C LEU A 5 3.31 -7.20 12.35
N GLU A 6 2.74 -8.38 12.56
CA GLU A 6 3.20 -9.63 11.93
C GLU A 6 2.91 -9.65 10.43
N SER A 7 1.74 -9.17 10.00
CA SER A 7 1.40 -9.02 8.58
C SER A 7 2.31 -8.00 7.88
N LEU A 8 2.81 -6.98 8.59
CA LEU A 8 3.83 -6.06 8.08
C LEU A 8 5.22 -6.67 7.94
N GLN A 9 5.48 -7.89 8.45
CA GLN A 9 6.77 -8.56 8.23
C GLN A 9 6.81 -9.35 6.93
N ILE A 10 5.69 -9.54 6.24
CA ILE A 10 5.60 -10.38 5.02
C ILE A 10 4.80 -9.63 3.95
N LEU A 11 5.49 -9.13 2.93
CA LEU A 11 4.90 -8.44 1.78
C LEU A 11 4.50 -9.45 0.71
N GLN A 12 3.30 -9.31 0.14
CA GLN A 12 2.88 -10.05 -1.04
C GLN A 12 3.27 -9.27 -2.30
N ILE A 13 4.31 -9.72 -2.99
CA ILE A 13 4.80 -9.04 -4.20
C ILE A 13 4.28 -9.78 -5.43
N LYS A 14 3.67 -9.03 -6.34
CA LYS A 14 3.26 -9.57 -7.64
C LYS A 14 4.46 -9.61 -8.57
N VAL A 15 4.92 -10.81 -8.91
CA VAL A 15 6.03 -11.04 -9.82
C VAL A 15 5.48 -11.40 -11.20
N PRO A 16 5.87 -10.69 -12.27
CA PRO A 16 5.46 -11.01 -13.64
C PRO A 16 5.79 -12.47 -13.98
N GLY A 17 4.79 -13.24 -14.42
CA GLY A 17 4.94 -14.65 -14.84
C GLY A 17 4.93 -15.69 -13.71
N VAL A 18 5.10 -15.30 -12.44
CA VAL A 18 5.20 -16.24 -11.30
C VAL A 18 3.99 -16.16 -10.35
N GLY A 19 3.32 -15.00 -10.28
CA GLY A 19 2.14 -14.81 -9.44
C GLY A 19 2.42 -13.91 -8.23
N VAL A 20 1.78 -14.19 -7.10
CA VAL A 20 1.95 -13.42 -5.85
C VAL A 20 2.81 -14.23 -4.89
N GLU A 21 4.00 -13.73 -4.56
CA GLU A 21 4.92 -14.39 -3.62
C GLU A 21 5.01 -13.64 -2.29
N PRO A 22 4.91 -14.36 -1.14
CA PRO A 22 5.17 -13.79 0.17
C PRO A 22 6.68 -13.60 0.39
N ARG A 23 7.11 -12.38 0.71
CA ARG A 23 8.51 -12.02 0.93
C ARG A 23 8.67 -11.36 2.29
N ARG A 24 9.60 -11.87 3.10
CA ARG A 24 9.88 -11.29 4.41
C ARG A 24 10.51 -9.91 4.28
N LEU A 25 9.90 -8.90 4.90
CA LEU A 25 10.42 -7.54 5.03
C LEU A 25 11.56 -7.55 6.05
N SER A 26 12.76 -7.21 5.59
CA SER A 26 13.94 -7.00 6.43
C SER A 26 14.30 -5.52 6.40
N PHE A 27 14.18 -4.84 7.55
CA PHE A 27 14.51 -3.41 7.68
C PHE A 27 15.96 -3.06 7.29
N LYS A 28 16.86 -4.04 7.24
CA LYS A 28 18.24 -3.87 6.77
C LYS A 28 18.35 -3.80 5.23
N THR A 29 17.42 -4.41 4.52
CA THR A 29 17.42 -4.54 3.04
C THR A 29 16.26 -3.80 2.37
N ILE A 30 15.40 -3.18 3.17
CA ILE A 30 14.31 -2.36 2.70
C ILE A 30 14.90 -1.11 2.03
N GLU A 31 14.69 -0.99 0.72
CA GLU A 31 14.99 0.24 -0.02
C GLU A 31 13.89 1.29 0.27
N VAL A 32 14.22 2.56 0.08
CA VAL A 32 13.30 3.69 0.34
C VAL A 32 11.96 3.53 -0.40
N GLU A 33 11.97 2.91 -1.58
CA GLU A 33 10.77 2.59 -2.37
C GLU A 33 9.87 1.54 -1.71
N GLN A 34 10.46 0.55 -1.07
CA GLN A 34 9.69 -0.49 -0.37
C GLN A 34 9.01 0.08 0.87
N ILE A 35 9.67 1.02 1.56
CA ILE A 35 9.04 1.84 2.60
C ILE A 35 7.89 2.62 1.98
N GLY A 36 8.13 3.29 0.85
CA GLY A 36 7.11 4.05 0.14
C GLY A 36 5.85 3.25 -0.17
N HIS A 37 5.99 2.03 -0.71
CA HIS A 37 4.84 1.15 -0.98
C HIS A 37 4.10 0.72 0.29
N VAL A 38 4.79 0.49 1.40
CA VAL A 38 4.16 0.17 2.69
C VAL A 38 3.38 1.38 3.21
N TYR A 39 3.97 2.58 3.16
CA TYR A 39 3.28 3.80 3.56
C TYR A 39 2.10 4.12 2.64
N GLU A 40 2.24 3.99 1.32
CA GLU A 40 1.13 4.14 0.38
C GLU A 40 -0.03 3.18 0.72
N GLY A 41 0.26 1.90 0.97
CA GLY A 41 -0.77 0.93 1.35
C GLY A 41 -1.42 1.20 2.71
N LEU A 42 -0.68 1.78 3.67
CA LEU A 42 -1.22 2.18 4.97
C LEU A 42 -2.06 3.45 4.88
N LEU A 43 -1.66 4.42 4.05
CA LEU A 43 -2.41 5.65 3.78
C LEU A 43 -3.69 5.40 2.98
N ASP A 44 -3.77 4.28 2.27
CA ASP A 44 -4.99 3.84 1.57
C ASP A 44 -6.13 3.45 2.54
N HIS A 45 -5.88 3.48 3.85
CA HIS A 45 -6.84 3.07 4.87
C HIS A 45 -7.02 4.15 5.93
N GLN A 46 -8.27 4.35 6.36
CA GLN A 46 -8.64 5.29 7.40
C GLN A 46 -9.40 4.58 8.53
N ALA A 47 -9.22 5.08 9.75
CA ALA A 47 -9.98 4.63 10.91
C ALA A 47 -11.25 5.48 11.01
N VAL A 48 -12.41 4.83 10.92
CA VAL A 48 -13.73 5.46 10.97
C VAL A 48 -14.49 4.92 12.17
N ARG A 49 -15.34 5.76 12.78
CA ARG A 49 -16.27 5.34 13.84
C ARG A 49 -17.61 4.98 13.21
N ALA A 50 -18.12 3.80 13.51
CA ALA A 50 -19.44 3.34 13.07
C ALA A 50 -20.54 4.17 13.75
N GLU A 51 -21.29 4.94 12.97
CA GLU A 51 -22.44 5.71 13.46
C GLU A 51 -23.68 4.84 13.69
N THR A 52 -23.79 3.75 12.95
CA THR A 52 -24.84 2.73 13.06
C THR A 52 -24.20 1.34 13.06
N THR A 53 -25.00 0.28 13.15
CA THR A 53 -24.46 -1.08 13.00
C THR A 53 -24.04 -1.33 11.55
N ILE A 54 -22.78 -1.70 11.36
CA ILE A 54 -22.18 -1.93 10.04
C ILE A 54 -21.87 -3.42 9.88
N LEU A 55 -22.13 -3.95 8.69
CA LEU A 55 -21.81 -5.32 8.30
C LEU A 55 -20.66 -5.30 7.28
N GLY A 56 -19.60 -6.05 7.57
CA GLY A 56 -18.55 -6.31 6.57
C GLY A 56 -18.98 -7.43 5.65
N LEU A 57 -19.11 -7.15 4.35
CA LEU A 57 -19.55 -8.13 3.37
C LEU A 57 -18.38 -8.78 2.65
N THR A 58 -18.58 -10.03 2.23
CA THR A 58 -17.65 -10.76 1.38
C THR A 58 -17.87 -10.35 -0.08
N GLY A 59 -16.84 -9.84 -0.74
CA GLY A 59 -16.87 -9.57 -2.18
C GLY A 59 -15.77 -10.26 -2.96
N THR A 60 -15.38 -9.65 -4.09
CA THR A 60 -14.44 -10.22 -5.06
C THR A 60 -13.20 -9.35 -5.16
N LYS A 61 -12.00 -9.96 -5.26
CA LYS A 61 -10.72 -9.27 -5.53
C LYS A 61 -10.52 -7.98 -4.70
N ASN A 62 -10.47 -8.12 -3.38
CA ASN A 62 -10.28 -7.03 -2.41
C ASN A 62 -11.40 -5.97 -2.39
N LYS A 63 -12.59 -6.29 -2.91
CA LYS A 63 -13.81 -5.47 -2.75
C LYS A 63 -14.66 -6.02 -1.62
N ASP A 64 -14.21 -5.87 -0.39
CA ASP A 64 -14.95 -6.31 0.78
C ASP A 64 -15.55 -5.08 1.48
N PRO A 65 -16.76 -4.64 1.09
CA PRO A 65 -17.32 -3.38 1.57
C PRO A 65 -17.87 -3.50 3.00
N GLU A 66 -17.77 -2.41 3.75
CA GLU A 66 -18.48 -2.23 5.01
C GLU A 66 -19.75 -1.40 4.80
N ILE A 67 -20.93 -2.01 5.02
CA ILE A 67 -22.23 -1.41 4.69
C ILE A 67 -23.10 -1.31 5.94
N ALA A 68 -23.75 -0.16 6.15
CA ALA A 68 -24.71 0.02 7.23
C ALA A 68 -25.91 -0.93 7.09
N LEU A 69 -26.32 -1.56 8.19
CA LEU A 69 -27.47 -2.48 8.23
C LEU A 69 -28.74 -1.79 7.73
N GLU A 70 -28.96 -0.53 8.10
CA GLU A 70 -30.14 0.26 7.70
C GLU A 70 -30.22 0.44 6.18
N VAL A 71 -29.09 0.60 5.50
CA VAL A 71 -29.05 0.71 4.03
C VAL A 71 -29.49 -0.60 3.38
N LEU A 72 -29.03 -1.74 3.92
CA LEU A 72 -29.43 -3.06 3.44
C LEU A 72 -30.92 -3.33 3.69
N GLU A 73 -31.44 -2.94 4.85
CA GLU A 73 -32.87 -3.04 5.18
C GLU A 73 -33.74 -2.17 4.27
N GLN A 74 -33.33 -0.92 4.04
CA GLN A 74 -34.04 0.00 3.12
C GLN A 74 -34.07 -0.55 1.69
N LEU A 75 -32.95 -1.05 1.19
CA LEU A 75 -32.88 -1.64 -0.15
C LEU A 75 -33.66 -2.94 -0.25
N ALA A 76 -33.65 -3.77 0.80
CA ALA A 76 -34.47 -4.98 0.86
C ALA A 76 -35.97 -4.65 0.83
N ALA A 77 -36.38 -3.58 1.54
CA ALA A 77 -37.77 -3.10 1.53
C ALA A 77 -38.19 -2.45 0.20
N ALA A 78 -37.26 -1.79 -0.49
CA ALA A 78 -37.51 -1.15 -1.78
C ALA A 78 -37.60 -2.15 -2.95
N GLY A 79 -36.99 -3.34 -2.80
CA GLY A 79 -37.17 -4.47 -3.71
C GLY A 79 -35.89 -5.27 -3.91
N GLU A 80 -36.03 -6.59 -4.06
CA GLU A 80 -34.90 -7.52 -4.20
C GLU A 80 -33.97 -7.16 -5.36
N ASP A 81 -34.51 -6.71 -6.51
CA ASP A 81 -33.71 -6.33 -7.66
C ASP A 81 -32.83 -5.09 -7.41
N GLN A 82 -33.30 -4.14 -6.58
CA GLN A 82 -32.51 -2.97 -6.20
C GLN A 82 -31.37 -3.37 -5.26
N LEU A 83 -31.68 -4.21 -4.25
CA LEU A 83 -30.68 -4.75 -3.34
C LEU A 83 -29.59 -5.52 -4.09
N LEU A 84 -29.96 -6.39 -5.04
CA LEU A 84 -29.00 -7.17 -5.83
C LEU A 84 -28.15 -6.30 -6.76
N THR A 85 -28.74 -5.27 -7.35
CA THR A 85 -28.01 -4.32 -8.20
C THR A 85 -26.96 -3.56 -7.38
N PHE A 86 -27.34 -3.11 -6.19
CA PHE A 86 -26.43 -2.47 -5.25
C PHE A 86 -25.32 -3.42 -4.78
N LEU A 87 -25.68 -4.61 -4.29
CA LEU A 87 -24.70 -5.61 -3.83
C LEU A 87 -23.74 -6.05 -4.93
N LYS A 88 -24.19 -6.19 -6.18
CA LYS A 88 -23.32 -6.49 -7.33
C LYS A 88 -22.29 -5.39 -7.55
N LYS A 89 -22.70 -4.12 -7.44
CA LYS A 89 -21.82 -2.97 -7.62
C LYS A 89 -20.75 -2.92 -6.52
N GLU A 90 -21.16 -3.06 -5.26
CA GLU A 90 -20.29 -2.91 -4.10
C GLU A 90 -19.38 -4.13 -3.89
N THR A 91 -19.92 -5.36 -3.99
CA THR A 91 -19.14 -6.59 -3.73
C THR A 91 -18.46 -7.16 -4.99
N GLY A 92 -18.91 -6.79 -6.18
CA GLY A 92 -18.48 -7.39 -7.45
C GLY A 92 -18.92 -8.85 -7.66
N ARG A 93 -19.71 -9.42 -6.75
CA ARG A 93 -20.25 -10.79 -6.86
C ARG A 93 -21.32 -10.88 -7.95
N SER A 94 -21.51 -12.07 -8.52
CA SER A 94 -22.57 -12.32 -9.49
C SER A 94 -23.95 -12.24 -8.85
N VAL A 95 -24.95 -11.76 -9.61
CA VAL A 95 -26.35 -11.68 -9.13
C VAL A 95 -26.88 -13.05 -8.72
N SER A 96 -26.54 -14.11 -9.47
CA SER A 96 -26.95 -15.47 -9.14
C SER A 96 -26.36 -15.96 -7.81
N GLY A 97 -25.09 -15.65 -7.54
CA GLY A 97 -24.45 -15.97 -6.27
C GLY A 97 -25.06 -15.20 -5.09
N LEU A 98 -25.40 -13.93 -5.30
CA LEU A 98 -26.05 -13.10 -4.29
C LEU A 98 -27.48 -13.58 -3.99
N LYS A 99 -28.28 -13.92 -5.01
CA LYS A 99 -29.62 -14.53 -4.83
C LYS A 99 -29.55 -15.81 -4.02
N LYS A 100 -28.57 -16.68 -4.32
CA LYS A 100 -28.35 -17.92 -3.56
C LYS A 100 -28.04 -17.63 -2.09
N SER A 101 -27.19 -16.64 -1.81
CA SER A 101 -26.82 -16.30 -0.43
C SER A 101 -27.96 -15.66 0.37
N LEU A 102 -28.84 -14.88 -0.28
CA LEU A 102 -30.00 -14.25 0.37
C LEU A 102 -31.19 -15.21 0.54
N GLY A 103 -31.40 -16.12 -0.42
CA GLY A 103 -32.52 -17.05 -0.45
C GLY A 103 -32.27 -18.41 0.21
N ALA A 104 -31.07 -18.64 0.76
CA ALA A 104 -30.75 -19.89 1.42
C ALA A 104 -31.39 -19.94 2.82
N GLU A 105 -31.97 -21.11 3.17
CA GLU A 105 -32.45 -21.36 4.53
C GLU A 105 -31.32 -21.20 5.55
N LEU A 106 -31.67 -20.91 6.80
CA LEU A 106 -30.70 -20.79 7.88
C LEU A 106 -30.10 -22.18 8.16
N THR A 107 -28.86 -22.41 7.75
CA THR A 107 -28.14 -23.68 7.94
C THR A 107 -27.14 -23.64 9.09
N LEU A 108 -27.11 -22.56 9.88
CA LEU A 108 -26.15 -22.41 10.98
C LEU A 108 -26.42 -23.44 12.08
N SER A 109 -25.37 -24.11 12.54
CA SER A 109 -25.39 -24.86 13.79
C SER A 109 -25.57 -23.90 14.99
N HIS A 110 -26.03 -24.44 16.13
CA HIS A 110 -26.17 -23.64 17.36
C HIS A 110 -24.84 -22.96 17.77
N TYR A 111 -23.72 -23.63 17.53
CA TYR A 111 -22.39 -23.07 17.78
C TYR A 111 -22.09 -21.89 16.85
N GLU A 112 -22.39 -21.99 15.56
CA GLU A 112 -22.14 -20.89 14.63
C GLU A 112 -23.06 -19.70 14.87
N GLU A 113 -24.33 -19.94 15.17
CA GLU A 113 -25.29 -18.89 15.54
C GLU A 113 -24.83 -18.14 16.80
N SER A 114 -24.23 -18.84 17.77
CA SER A 114 -23.67 -18.20 18.96
C SER A 114 -22.59 -17.15 18.63
N ARG A 115 -21.80 -17.34 17.56
CA ARG A 115 -20.78 -16.36 17.14
C ARG A 115 -21.43 -15.07 16.61
N TYR A 116 -22.55 -15.18 15.91
CA TYR A 116 -23.32 -14.02 15.46
C TYR A 116 -23.94 -13.28 16.65
N LEU A 117 -24.53 -14.01 17.59
CA LEU A 117 -25.12 -13.42 18.80
C LEU A 117 -24.08 -12.69 19.65
N VAL A 118 -22.89 -13.28 19.85
CA VAL A 118 -21.78 -12.63 20.56
C VAL A 118 -21.41 -11.30 19.91
N ARG A 119 -21.32 -11.26 18.57
CA ARG A 119 -21.00 -10.04 17.82
C ARG A 119 -22.14 -9.01 17.82
N CYS A 120 -23.38 -9.44 18.02
CA CYS A 120 -24.54 -8.59 18.25
C CYS A 120 -24.66 -8.10 19.71
N GLY A 121 -23.68 -8.37 20.58
CA GLY A 121 -23.78 -8.02 22.01
C GLY A 121 -24.82 -8.86 22.77
N ASN A 122 -25.09 -10.08 22.30
CA ASN A 122 -26.16 -10.97 22.75
C ASN A 122 -27.58 -10.35 22.64
N ASP A 123 -27.78 -9.42 21.70
CA ASP A 123 -29.10 -8.86 21.40
C ASP A 123 -29.83 -9.73 20.34
N PRO A 124 -30.92 -10.44 20.71
CA PRO A 124 -31.69 -11.24 19.77
C PRO A 124 -32.43 -10.40 18.73
N GLN A 125 -32.78 -9.15 19.05
CA GLN A 125 -33.47 -8.26 18.11
C GLN A 125 -32.54 -7.84 16.98
N LEU A 126 -31.31 -7.46 17.32
CA LEU A 126 -30.28 -7.15 16.34
C LEU A 126 -29.95 -8.37 15.48
N TRP A 127 -29.85 -9.56 16.08
CA TRP A 127 -29.63 -10.79 15.32
C TRP A 127 -30.76 -11.05 14.31
N ASN A 128 -32.03 -10.91 14.71
CA ASN A 128 -33.16 -11.11 13.79
C ASN A 128 -33.12 -10.17 12.58
N ARG A 129 -32.61 -8.94 12.75
CA ARG A 129 -32.41 -7.98 11.65
C ARG A 129 -31.26 -8.36 10.72
N ILE A 130 -30.19 -8.93 11.28
CA ILE A 130 -28.98 -9.32 10.52
C ILE A 130 -29.15 -10.67 9.84
N LYS A 131 -29.96 -11.56 10.41
CA LYS A 131 -30.20 -12.93 9.97
C LYS A 131 -30.48 -13.08 8.47
N PRO A 132 -31.24 -12.21 7.78
CA PRO A 132 -31.43 -12.29 6.32
C PRO A 132 -30.15 -12.15 5.50
N PHE A 133 -29.11 -11.53 6.06
CA PHE A 133 -27.85 -11.20 5.37
C PHE A 133 -26.68 -12.08 5.79
N TYR A 134 -26.88 -13.07 6.68
CA TYR A 134 -25.78 -13.78 7.36
C TYR A 134 -24.75 -14.40 6.41
N GLN A 135 -25.16 -14.96 5.27
CA GLN A 135 -24.24 -15.57 4.29
C GLN A 135 -23.43 -14.55 3.48
N LEU A 136 -23.79 -13.28 3.54
CA LEU A 136 -23.02 -12.21 2.90
C LEU A 136 -21.90 -11.71 3.81
N ILE A 137 -22.01 -11.91 5.12
CA ILE A 137 -21.11 -11.37 6.12
C ILE A 137 -19.77 -12.11 6.05
N ARG A 138 -18.68 -11.36 5.94
CA ARG A 138 -17.32 -11.92 5.96
C ARG A 138 -16.94 -12.32 7.38
N LEU A 139 -16.09 -13.33 7.50
CA LEU A 139 -15.46 -13.67 8.76
C LEU A 139 -14.19 -12.84 8.96
N ASP A 140 -13.88 -12.49 10.20
CA ASP A 140 -12.62 -11.89 10.59
C ASP A 140 -11.51 -12.95 10.78
N THR A 141 -10.33 -12.51 11.19
CA THR A 141 -9.16 -13.37 11.42
C THR A 141 -9.33 -14.39 12.55
N TYR A 142 -10.39 -14.27 13.36
CA TYR A 142 -10.74 -15.19 14.44
C TYR A 142 -11.96 -16.04 14.08
N ASP A 143 -12.35 -16.07 12.81
CA ASP A 143 -13.53 -16.74 12.29
C ASP A 143 -14.85 -16.24 12.90
N TYR A 144 -14.91 -14.98 13.36
CA TYR A 144 -16.17 -14.36 13.79
C TYR A 144 -16.79 -13.52 12.67
N PRO A 145 -18.12 -13.46 12.57
CA PRO A 145 -18.78 -12.62 11.59
C PRO A 145 -18.46 -11.14 11.86
N LEU A 146 -18.08 -10.41 10.81
CA LEU A 146 -17.73 -9.01 10.93
C LEU A 146 -18.98 -8.13 11.03
N ILE A 147 -19.47 -8.01 12.26
CA ILE A 147 -20.54 -7.10 12.67
C ILE A 147 -19.90 -6.07 13.57
N LEU A 148 -20.10 -4.80 13.22
CA LEU A 148 -19.52 -3.65 13.91
C LEU A 148 -20.66 -2.86 14.54
N PRO A 149 -20.92 -3.02 15.85
CA PRO A 149 -21.94 -2.25 16.56
C PRO A 149 -21.64 -0.74 16.52
N THR A 150 -22.66 0.05 16.77
CA THR A 150 -22.54 1.52 16.88
C THR A 150 -21.44 1.92 17.87
N GLY A 151 -20.62 2.90 17.48
CA GLY A 151 -19.48 3.39 18.26
C GLY A 151 -18.18 2.62 18.04
N THR A 152 -18.21 1.47 17.34
CA THR A 152 -17.00 0.70 17.02
C THR A 152 -16.09 1.49 16.09
N ILE A 153 -14.79 1.50 16.36
CA ILE A 153 -13.78 2.05 15.43
C ILE A 153 -13.29 0.90 14.56
N PHE A 154 -13.34 1.07 13.24
CA PHE A 154 -12.88 0.10 12.27
C PHE A 154 -12.03 0.78 11.19
N VAL A 155 -11.23 -0.03 10.50
CA VAL A 155 -10.37 0.44 9.41
C VAL A 155 -11.04 0.09 8.09
N THR A 156 -11.21 1.07 7.21
CA THR A 156 -11.79 0.91 5.88
C THR A 156 -10.93 1.64 4.84
N SER A 157 -11.09 1.32 3.56
CA SER A 157 -10.33 1.99 2.50
C SER A 157 -10.72 3.47 2.41
N GLY A 158 -9.72 4.35 2.41
CA GLY A 158 -9.88 5.78 2.20
C GLY A 158 -9.99 6.15 0.71
N THR A 159 -10.68 7.24 0.43
CA THR A 159 -10.75 7.85 -0.92
C THR A 159 -9.54 8.74 -1.24
N ASP A 160 -8.72 9.07 -0.23
CA ASP A 160 -7.78 10.21 -0.22
C ASP A 160 -6.57 10.07 -1.16
N ARG A 161 -6.28 8.86 -1.66
CA ARG A 161 -5.12 8.65 -2.54
C ARG A 161 -5.29 9.24 -3.94
N ARG A 162 -6.50 9.20 -4.51
CA ARG A 162 -6.70 9.77 -5.87
C ARG A 162 -6.57 11.30 -5.89
N GLU A 163 -6.74 11.95 -4.74
CA GLU A 163 -6.80 13.42 -4.65
C GLU A 163 -5.50 14.05 -4.15
N SER A 164 -4.68 13.34 -3.36
CA SER A 164 -3.45 13.91 -2.77
C SER A 164 -2.20 13.90 -3.67
N GLY A 165 -2.22 13.17 -4.80
CA GLY A 165 -1.14 13.16 -5.79
C GLY A 165 0.23 12.68 -5.28
N THR A 166 0.30 12.11 -4.07
CA THR A 166 1.54 11.72 -3.42
C THR A 166 1.97 10.35 -3.93
N HIS A 167 2.84 10.33 -4.93
CA HIS A 167 3.42 9.12 -5.52
C HIS A 167 4.93 9.09 -5.25
N TYR A 168 5.44 7.94 -4.85
CA TYR A 168 6.88 7.74 -4.75
C TYR A 168 7.54 7.71 -6.15
N THR A 169 8.67 8.41 -6.29
CA THR A 169 9.48 8.42 -7.52
C THR A 169 10.18 7.07 -7.70
N PRO A 170 10.00 6.37 -8.83
CA PRO A 170 10.67 5.10 -9.09
C PRO A 170 12.20 5.21 -9.08
N LYS A 171 12.90 4.12 -8.72
CA LYS A 171 14.38 4.06 -8.69
C LYS A 171 15.00 4.53 -9.98
N VAL A 172 14.61 3.89 -11.08
CA VAL A 172 15.19 4.10 -12.41
C VAL A 172 15.16 5.57 -12.78
N LEU A 173 14.03 6.23 -12.50
CA LEU A 173 13.88 7.66 -12.76
C LEU A 173 14.77 8.52 -11.86
N THR A 174 14.83 8.18 -10.57
CA THR A 174 15.69 8.88 -9.61
C THR A 174 17.17 8.70 -9.95
N GLU A 175 17.58 7.50 -10.38
CA GLU A 175 18.95 7.18 -10.77
C GLU A 175 19.41 7.95 -11.99
N GLU A 176 18.63 7.91 -13.07
CA GLU A 176 18.94 8.64 -14.30
C GLU A 176 18.99 10.15 -14.06
N ILE A 177 17.96 10.71 -13.43
CA ILE A 177 17.90 12.15 -13.18
C ILE A 177 19.07 12.60 -12.31
N VAL A 178 19.35 11.93 -11.19
CA VAL A 178 20.47 12.33 -10.32
C VAL A 178 21.80 12.18 -11.06
N LYS A 179 22.01 11.09 -11.80
CA LYS A 179 23.24 10.88 -12.57
C LYS A 179 23.48 12.03 -13.54
N TYR A 180 22.54 12.27 -14.46
CA TYR A 180 22.70 13.27 -15.50
C TYR A 180 22.68 14.70 -14.96
N THR A 181 22.08 14.95 -13.80
CA THR A 181 22.13 16.25 -13.12
C THR A 181 23.50 16.49 -12.46
N LEU A 182 24.10 15.46 -11.85
CA LEU A 182 25.33 15.62 -11.07
C LEU A 182 26.60 15.49 -11.91
N GLU A 183 26.62 14.67 -12.96
CA GLU A 183 27.79 14.50 -13.85
C GLU A 183 28.40 15.83 -14.31
N PRO A 184 27.65 16.80 -14.87
CA PRO A 184 28.22 18.09 -15.28
C PRO A 184 28.65 18.99 -14.13
N LEU A 185 28.23 18.71 -12.89
CA LEU A 185 28.59 19.49 -11.71
C LEU A 185 29.84 18.95 -11.01
N VAL A 186 30.21 17.69 -11.25
CA VAL A 186 31.34 17.03 -10.58
C VAL A 186 32.48 16.67 -11.54
N TYR A 187 32.25 16.71 -12.86
CA TYR A 187 33.27 16.53 -13.89
C TYR A 187 33.32 17.73 -14.86
N ARG A 188 34.53 18.14 -15.23
CA ARG A 188 34.79 18.99 -16.41
C ARG A 188 34.79 18.14 -17.67
N GLY A 189 34.32 18.68 -18.79
CA GLY A 189 34.25 17.99 -20.07
C GLY A 189 32.84 17.50 -20.43
N VAL A 190 31.96 17.31 -19.45
CA VAL A 190 30.58 16.82 -19.69
C VAL A 190 29.77 17.89 -20.43
N SER A 191 29.77 19.12 -19.94
CA SER A 191 29.03 20.24 -20.55
C SER A 191 29.60 20.64 -21.92
N GLU A 192 30.87 20.36 -22.16
CA GLU A 192 31.56 20.57 -23.44
C GLU A 192 31.33 19.42 -24.44
N GLY A 193 30.62 18.36 -24.06
CA GLY A 193 30.31 17.21 -24.93
C GLY A 193 31.52 16.31 -25.20
N LEU A 194 32.55 16.35 -24.35
CA LEU A 194 33.69 15.45 -24.45
C LEU A 194 33.26 14.01 -24.14
N PRO A 195 33.94 13.00 -24.71
CA PRO A 195 33.64 11.62 -24.40
C PRO A 195 34.07 11.29 -22.95
N PRO A 196 33.43 10.30 -22.28
CA PRO A 196 33.65 10.02 -20.85
C PRO A 196 35.10 9.76 -20.44
N GLU A 197 35.95 9.30 -21.36
CA GLU A 197 37.37 9.03 -21.11
C GLU A 197 38.18 10.32 -20.91
N GLN A 198 37.64 11.46 -21.35
CA GLN A 198 38.26 12.77 -21.28
C GLN A 198 37.67 13.64 -20.16
N TRP A 199 36.70 13.13 -19.41
CA TRP A 199 36.14 13.85 -18.28
C TRP A 199 37.18 13.98 -17.17
N VAL A 200 37.16 15.10 -16.45
CA VAL A 200 38.08 15.35 -15.34
C VAL A 200 37.29 15.67 -14.10
N LEU A 201 37.42 14.81 -13.11
CA LEU A 201 36.77 14.96 -11.81
C LEU A 201 37.25 16.22 -11.08
N LEU A 202 36.32 16.98 -10.51
CA LEU A 202 36.64 18.17 -9.70
C LEU A 202 37.31 17.79 -8.38
N ALA A 203 38.01 18.75 -7.78
CA ALA A 203 38.62 18.54 -6.47
C ALA A 203 37.55 18.32 -5.39
N SER A 204 37.87 17.51 -4.38
CA SER A 204 36.92 17.20 -3.30
C SER A 204 36.36 18.44 -2.61
N GLY A 205 37.18 19.47 -2.41
CA GLY A 205 36.73 20.75 -1.84
C GLY A 205 35.70 21.49 -2.71
N GLU A 206 35.82 21.40 -4.04
CA GLU A 206 34.84 21.98 -4.98
C GLU A 206 33.51 21.21 -4.91
N ILE A 207 33.58 19.88 -4.90
CA ILE A 207 32.40 18.99 -4.84
C ILE A 207 31.66 19.15 -3.50
N LEU A 208 32.40 19.18 -2.39
CA LEU A 208 31.82 19.37 -1.05
C LEU A 208 31.17 20.74 -0.86
N ASN A 209 31.54 21.73 -1.69
CA ASN A 209 30.95 23.05 -1.65
C ASN A 209 29.64 23.16 -2.47
N LEU A 210 29.28 22.13 -3.25
CA LEU A 210 28.03 22.11 -3.99
C LEU A 210 26.82 22.21 -3.06
N LYS A 211 25.83 22.99 -3.47
CA LYS A 211 24.55 23.15 -2.77
C LYS A 211 23.45 22.60 -3.66
N ILE A 212 22.84 21.50 -3.22
CA ILE A 212 21.75 20.82 -3.91
C ILE A 212 20.48 21.00 -3.09
N CYS A 213 19.39 21.38 -3.73
CA CYS A 213 18.09 21.56 -3.12
C CYS A 213 17.03 20.84 -3.97
N ASP A 214 16.19 20.04 -3.33
CA ASP A 214 14.97 19.50 -3.91
C ASP A 214 13.78 20.12 -3.18
N PRO A 215 13.11 21.14 -3.78
CA PRO A 215 12.05 21.88 -3.10
C PRO A 215 10.76 21.07 -2.92
N THR A 216 10.63 19.94 -3.62
CA THR A 216 9.45 19.05 -3.60
C THR A 216 9.86 17.62 -3.27
N MET A 217 10.78 17.47 -2.32
CA MET A 217 11.50 16.21 -2.11
C MET A 217 10.63 15.03 -1.67
N GLY A 218 9.44 15.27 -1.12
CA GLY A 218 8.58 14.20 -0.59
C GLY A 218 9.36 13.30 0.37
N SER A 219 9.53 12.04 -0.01
CA SER A 219 10.31 11.04 0.73
C SER A 219 11.83 11.18 0.66
N GLY A 220 12.33 12.18 -0.06
CA GLY A 220 13.76 12.45 -0.22
C GLY A 220 14.46 11.50 -1.20
N ALA A 221 13.74 10.87 -2.14
CA ALA A 221 14.29 9.88 -3.05
C ALA A 221 15.53 10.39 -3.82
N PHE A 222 15.45 11.59 -4.41
CA PHE A 222 16.58 12.23 -5.11
C PHE A 222 17.76 12.52 -4.18
N TRP A 223 17.50 12.93 -2.94
CA TRP A 223 18.54 13.22 -1.96
C TRP A 223 19.25 11.95 -1.48
N CYS A 224 18.49 10.94 -1.06
CA CYS A 224 19.01 9.63 -0.69
C CYS A 224 19.86 9.02 -1.82
N ARG A 225 19.41 9.16 -3.07
CA ARG A 225 20.16 8.67 -4.22
C ARG A 225 21.44 9.48 -4.47
N SER A 226 21.40 10.80 -4.36
CA SER A 226 22.59 11.66 -4.47
C SER A 226 23.66 11.25 -3.46
N VAL A 227 23.27 11.05 -2.19
CA VAL A 227 24.18 10.59 -1.13
C VAL A 227 24.68 9.17 -1.41
N ALA A 228 23.83 8.27 -1.91
CA ALA A 228 24.25 6.91 -2.24
C ALA A 228 25.31 6.88 -3.36
N ILE A 229 25.15 7.69 -4.41
CA ILE A 229 26.11 7.85 -5.51
C ILE A 229 27.42 8.47 -4.99
N TRP A 230 27.34 9.47 -4.11
CA TRP A 230 28.52 10.02 -3.46
C TRP A 230 29.21 9.00 -2.53
N GLY A 231 28.47 8.09 -1.91
CA GLY A 231 29.02 7.03 -1.06
C GLY A 231 29.59 5.82 -1.81
N SER A 232 29.07 5.52 -3.01
CA SER A 232 29.53 4.39 -3.85
C SER A 232 30.64 4.77 -4.82
N GLY A 233 30.72 6.05 -5.21
CA GLY A 233 31.90 6.58 -5.86
C GLY A 233 33.10 6.40 -4.92
N CYS A 234 34.15 5.75 -5.40
CA CYS A 234 35.40 5.57 -4.68
C CYS A 234 36.15 6.91 -4.50
N TRP A 235 35.59 7.87 -3.76
CA TRP A 235 36.24 9.12 -3.36
C TRP A 235 37.23 8.85 -2.22
N LYS A 236 38.19 7.96 -2.43
CA LYS A 236 39.37 7.88 -1.56
C LYS A 236 40.31 9.03 -1.93
N VAL A 237 39.95 10.23 -1.51
CA VAL A 237 40.73 11.45 -1.74
C VAL A 237 41.54 11.76 -0.48
N GLY A 238 42.74 11.18 -0.41
CA GLY A 238 43.79 11.60 0.53
C GLY A 238 44.89 12.38 -0.23
N PRO A 239 45.65 13.27 0.43
CA PRO A 239 46.74 13.99 -0.23
C PRO A 239 47.78 13.00 -0.77
N GLY A 240 47.96 12.95 -2.10
CA GLY A 240 49.01 12.16 -2.77
C GLY A 240 48.56 10.91 -3.53
N TRP A 241 47.27 10.60 -3.65
CA TRP A 241 46.79 9.50 -4.49
C TRP A 241 46.38 9.96 -5.89
N LYS A 242 46.99 9.37 -6.94
CA LYS A 242 46.49 9.45 -8.32
C LYS A 242 45.44 8.35 -8.51
N THR A 243 44.17 8.71 -8.52
CA THR A 243 43.08 7.78 -8.86
C THR A 243 42.92 7.71 -10.38
N PRO A 244 42.73 6.52 -10.98
CA PRO A 244 42.25 6.41 -12.35
C PRO A 244 40.89 7.11 -12.47
N HIS A 245 40.55 7.57 -13.68
CA HIS A 245 39.23 8.10 -14.00
C HIS A 245 38.15 7.11 -13.54
N PRO A 246 37.25 7.46 -12.60
CA PRO A 246 36.29 6.51 -12.04
C PRO A 246 35.17 6.11 -13.03
N GLY A 247 35.20 6.62 -14.25
CA GLY A 247 34.14 6.42 -15.25
C GLY A 247 32.91 7.29 -14.94
N PRO A 248 31.83 7.12 -15.72
CA PRO A 248 30.52 7.70 -15.42
C PRO A 248 30.03 7.28 -14.03
N LEU A 249 29.13 8.06 -13.43
CA LEU A 249 28.57 7.68 -12.13
C LEU A 249 27.83 6.33 -12.27
N PRO A 250 28.12 5.36 -11.38
CA PRO A 250 27.54 4.02 -11.49
C PRO A 250 26.04 4.07 -11.23
N LEU A 251 25.27 3.38 -12.07
CA LEU A 251 23.83 3.23 -11.90
C LEU A 251 23.48 2.12 -10.89
N GLU A 252 24.35 1.13 -10.70
CA GLU A 252 24.12 0.00 -9.78
C GLU A 252 25.20 -0.13 -8.71
N ARG A 253 24.81 -0.64 -7.54
CA ARG A 253 25.76 -1.26 -6.62
C ARG A 253 25.93 -2.71 -7.08
N GLU A 254 27.11 -3.09 -7.54
CA GLU A 254 27.50 -4.51 -7.53
C GLU A 254 27.55 -4.95 -6.07
N TYR A 255 26.63 -5.83 -5.69
CA TYR A 255 26.66 -6.62 -4.45
C TYR A 255 26.62 -8.10 -4.80
#